data_AF-A0A9P7AB71-F1
#
_entry.id   AF-A0A9P7AB71-F1
#
_cell.length_a   1.000
_cell.length_b   1.000
_cell.length_c   1.000
_cell.angle_alpha   90.00
_cell.angle_beta   90.00
_cell.angle_gamma   90.00
#
_symmetry.space_group_name_H-M   'P 1'
#
loop_
_entity.id
_entity.type
_entity.pdbx_description
1 polymer ?
#
loop_
_entity_poly.entity_id
_entity_poly.type
_entity_poly.pdbx_seq_one_letter_code
_entity_poly.pdbx_strand_id
1 'polypeptide(L)'
;SLKWTRAQLNGGRLTRQRRKASAWNAFVRAKLNRANETRGPGERYRLPAYISAHYAELQQTYARLSESEKKKLRLGIDDLRAMRVNIVRSNPKALLKDVNSTFNTMEKEVFISEATCSWVCIIGEESSRSATQRLPLSKLVSLSRKNIQDGLDNILQKNRLASKKIKMNYENYEKNIVEVYAVAING
;
A
#
# COMPACT_ATOMS: atom_id res chain seq x y z
N SER A 1 0.42 8.20 -29.54
CA SER A 1 1.40 8.92 -28.68
C SER A 1 1.61 8.16 -27.38
N LEU A 2 2.75 7.46 -27.23
CA LEU A 2 3.11 6.67 -26.04
C LEU A 2 3.23 7.52 -24.76
N LYS A 3 3.43 8.84 -24.88
CA LYS A 3 3.47 9.78 -23.74
C LYS A 3 2.15 9.83 -22.96
N TRP A 4 1.01 9.73 -23.65
CA TRP A 4 -0.32 9.79 -23.00
C TRP A 4 -0.60 8.51 -22.19
N THR A 5 -0.34 7.34 -22.77
CA THR A 5 -0.49 6.05 -22.10
C THR A 5 0.47 5.91 -20.92
N ARG A 6 1.71 6.42 -21.05
CA ARG A 6 2.70 6.44 -19.97
C ARG A 6 2.29 7.38 -18.83
N ALA A 7 1.61 8.49 -19.11
CA ALA A 7 1.07 9.39 -18.10
C ALA A 7 -0.16 8.82 -17.37
N GLN A 8 -0.96 7.95 -18.00
CA GLN A 8 -2.04 7.22 -17.32
C GLN A 8 -1.51 6.03 -16.50
N LEU A 9 -0.59 5.24 -17.05
CA LEU A 9 -0.06 4.04 -16.40
C LEU A 9 0.95 4.35 -15.29
N ASN A 10 1.80 5.37 -15.50
CA ASN A 10 2.69 5.92 -14.48
C ASN A 10 2.11 7.18 -13.84
N GLY A 11 0.78 7.34 -13.89
CA GLY A 11 0.03 8.42 -13.23
C GLY A 11 0.59 8.68 -11.85
N GLY A 12 1.32 9.78 -11.77
CA GLY A 12 2.46 9.90 -10.88
C GLY A 12 2.07 9.87 -9.41
N ARG A 13 3.10 10.00 -8.58
CA ARG A 13 3.03 10.38 -7.16
C ARG A 13 2.27 11.69 -6.87
N LEU A 14 1.36 12.13 -7.73
CA LEU A 14 0.13 12.78 -7.30
C LEU A 14 -0.68 11.74 -6.53
N THR A 15 -0.22 11.43 -5.30
CA THR A 15 -1.11 11.12 -4.20
C THR A 15 -2.17 12.21 -4.27
N ARG A 16 -3.31 11.94 -4.94
CA ARG A 16 -4.42 12.90 -5.06
C ARG A 16 -4.61 13.42 -3.66
N GLN A 17 -4.20 14.67 -3.39
CA GLN A 17 -4.24 15.21 -2.04
C GLN A 17 -5.66 14.99 -1.60
N ARG A 18 -5.84 14.04 -0.67
CA ARG A 18 -7.17 13.55 -0.35
C ARG A 18 -7.90 14.78 0.16
N ARG A 19 -8.98 15.17 -0.52
CA ARG A 19 -9.76 16.33 -0.12
C ARG A 19 -10.10 16.17 1.36
N LYS A 20 -9.78 17.21 2.14
CA LYS A 20 -10.04 17.23 3.58
C LYS A 20 -11.50 16.87 3.84
N ALA A 21 -11.75 16.14 4.94
CA ALA A 21 -13.11 15.79 5.33
C ALA A 21 -13.94 17.07 5.52
N SER A 22 -15.03 17.19 4.77
CA SER A 22 -15.95 18.32 4.93
C SER A 22 -16.96 17.99 6.02
N ALA A 23 -17.01 18.80 7.08
CA ALA A 23 -17.97 18.67 8.16
C ALA A 23 -19.41 18.74 7.65
N TRP A 24 -19.68 19.59 6.65
CA TRP A 24 -20.96 19.70 5.97
C TRP A 24 -21.40 18.37 5.34
N ASN A 25 -20.49 17.69 4.64
CA ASN A 25 -20.82 16.40 4.00
C ASN A 25 -21.12 15.31 5.04
N ALA A 26 -20.42 15.32 6.19
CA ALA A 26 -20.74 14.41 7.30
C ALA A 26 -22.13 14.71 7.85
N PHE A 27 -22.40 15.99 8.13
CA PHE A 27 -23.65 16.45 8.69
C PHE A 27 -24.85 16.04 7.81
N VAL A 28 -24.79 16.37 6.52
CA VAL A 28 -25.87 16.05 5.56
C VAL A 28 -26.08 14.53 5.47
N ARG A 29 -25.00 13.74 5.44
CA ARG A 29 -25.11 12.27 5.41
C ARG A 29 -25.71 11.71 6.70
N ALA A 30 -25.36 12.24 7.86
CA ALA A 30 -25.94 11.82 9.14
C ALA A 30 -27.44 12.12 9.20
N LYS A 31 -27.86 13.32 8.78
CA LYS A 31 -29.27 13.70 8.68
C LYS A 31 -30.04 12.85 7.67
N LEU A 32 -29.46 12.62 6.49
CA LEU A 32 -30.02 11.73 5.48
C LEU A 32 -30.21 10.31 6.00
N ASN A 33 -29.22 9.76 6.70
CA ASN A 33 -29.29 8.41 7.25
C ASN A 33 -30.42 8.31 8.28
N ARG A 34 -30.53 9.27 9.22
CA ARG A 34 -31.65 9.33 10.18
C ARG A 34 -33.01 9.43 9.49
N ALA A 35 -33.13 10.24 8.45
CA ALA A 35 -34.37 10.35 7.69
C ALA A 35 -34.71 9.06 6.91
N ASN A 36 -33.69 8.25 6.58
CA ASN A 36 -33.83 6.98 5.87
C ASN A 36 -34.02 5.78 6.80
N GLU A 37 -33.78 5.91 8.11
CA GLU A 37 -34.01 4.85 9.10
C GLU A 37 -35.49 4.49 9.21
N THR A 38 -36.38 5.47 9.05
CA THR A 38 -37.84 5.26 9.09
C THR A 38 -38.42 4.76 7.76
N ARG A 39 -37.60 4.62 6.70
CA ARG A 39 -38.04 4.32 5.34
C ARG A 39 -37.58 2.95 4.85
N GLY A 40 -38.45 2.27 4.11
CA GLY A 40 -38.16 0.98 3.50
C GLY A 40 -37.09 1.06 2.38
N PRO A 41 -36.47 -0.07 1.98
CA PRO A 41 -35.35 -0.10 1.02
C PRO A 41 -35.60 0.56 -0.35
N GLY A 42 -36.85 0.75 -0.78
CA GLY A 42 -37.20 1.45 -2.03
C GLY A 42 -37.60 2.93 -1.87
N GLU A 43 -37.90 3.37 -0.66
CA GLU A 43 -38.48 4.70 -0.36
C GLU A 43 -37.47 5.68 0.22
N ARG A 44 -36.24 5.21 0.43
CA ARG A 44 -35.14 6.03 0.95
C ARG A 44 -34.85 7.19 0.02
N TYR A 45 -34.65 8.37 0.62
CA TYR A 45 -34.23 9.53 -0.13
C TYR A 45 -32.86 9.29 -0.77
N ARG A 46 -32.78 9.65 -2.05
CA ARG A 46 -31.49 9.85 -2.72
C ARG A 46 -30.88 11.16 -2.23
N LEU A 47 -29.55 11.20 -2.09
CA LEU A 47 -28.84 12.36 -1.56
C LEU A 47 -29.20 13.69 -2.27
N PRO A 48 -29.25 13.76 -3.63
CA PRO A 48 -29.61 15.01 -4.29
C PRO A 48 -31.05 15.46 -3.98
N ALA A 49 -32.00 14.52 -4.01
CA ALA A 49 -33.41 14.80 -3.72
C ALA A 49 -33.63 15.25 -2.27
N TYR A 50 -32.88 14.66 -1.33
CA TYR A 50 -32.91 15.09 0.07
C TYR A 50 -32.35 16.50 0.25
N ILE A 51 -31.20 16.79 -0.38
CA ILE A 51 -30.59 18.12 -0.30
C ILE A 51 -31.53 19.15 -0.90
N SER A 52 -32.14 18.89 -2.07
CA SER A 52 -33.07 19.85 -2.68
C SER A 52 -34.31 20.10 -1.83
N ALA A 53 -34.88 19.05 -1.22
CA ALA A 53 -36.08 19.17 -0.40
C ALA A 53 -35.83 19.86 0.96
N HIS A 54 -34.65 19.64 1.57
CA HIS A 54 -34.34 20.09 2.93
C HIS A 54 -33.22 21.14 2.99
N TYR A 55 -32.91 21.81 1.87
CA TYR A 55 -31.72 22.67 1.77
C TYR A 55 -31.68 23.76 2.86
N ALA A 56 -32.78 24.50 3.00
CA ALA A 56 -32.88 25.61 3.95
C ALA A 56 -32.73 25.14 5.41
N GLU A 57 -33.39 24.03 5.76
CA GLU A 57 -33.29 23.43 7.10
C GLU A 57 -31.85 22.96 7.38
N LEU A 58 -31.22 22.26 6.42
CA LEU A 58 -29.85 21.78 6.56
C LEU A 58 -28.87 22.95 6.74
N GLN A 59 -29.03 24.02 5.97
CA GLN A 59 -28.18 25.20 6.08
C GLN A 59 -28.33 25.90 7.44
N GLN A 60 -29.56 26.13 7.88
CA GLN A 60 -29.84 26.77 9.16
C GLN A 60 -29.33 25.93 10.34
N THR A 61 -29.63 24.63 10.34
CA THR A 61 -29.20 23.71 11.41
C THR A 61 -27.69 23.57 11.48
N TYR A 62 -27.00 23.53 10.34
CA TYR A 62 -25.54 23.50 10.33
C TYR A 62 -24.90 24.83 10.77
N ALA A 63 -25.52 25.96 10.45
CA ALA A 63 -25.05 27.26 10.92
C ALA A 63 -25.07 27.35 12.45
N ARG A 64 -26.06 26.70 13.10
CA ARG A 64 -26.18 26.61 14.56
C ARG A 64 -25.17 25.67 15.23
N LEU A 65 -24.51 24.78 14.48
CA LEU A 65 -23.51 23.88 15.06
C LEU A 65 -22.27 24.65 15.51
N SER A 66 -21.83 24.35 16.73
CA SER A 66 -20.57 24.82 17.29
C SER A 66 -19.36 24.22 16.54
N GLU A 67 -18.20 24.86 16.66
CA GLU A 67 -16.98 24.35 16.00
C GLU A 67 -16.51 23.02 16.61
N SER A 68 -16.81 22.76 17.89
CA SER A 68 -16.49 21.48 18.53
C SER A 68 -17.32 20.34 17.94
N GLU A 69 -18.60 20.56 17.65
CA GLU A 69 -19.46 19.59 16.95
C GLU A 69 -19.01 19.38 15.51
N LYS A 70 -18.70 20.47 14.79
CA LYS A 70 -18.13 20.39 13.44
C LYS A 70 -16.82 19.59 13.43
N LYS A 71 -15.96 19.76 14.44
CA LYS A 71 -14.73 18.98 14.62
C LYS A 71 -15.03 17.50 14.85
N LYS A 72 -15.99 17.15 15.71
CA LYS A 72 -16.42 15.76 15.93
C LYS A 72 -16.89 15.10 14.63
N LEU A 73 -17.65 15.83 13.79
CA LEU A 73 -18.08 15.34 12.48
C LEU A 73 -16.90 15.06 11.53
N ARG A 74 -15.85 15.89 11.54
CA ARG A 74 -14.64 15.66 10.73
C ARG A 74 -13.89 14.43 11.21
N LEU A 75 -13.69 14.28 12.52
CA LEU A 75 -13.01 13.13 13.12
C LEU A 75 -13.73 11.83 12.78
N GLY A 76 -15.06 11.78 12.91
CA GLY A 76 -15.84 10.60 12.55
C GLY A 76 -15.71 10.19 11.08
N ILE A 77 -15.54 11.14 10.14
CA ILE A 77 -15.23 10.81 8.74
C ILE A 77 -13.86 10.16 8.61
N ASP A 78 -12.86 10.71 9.29
CA ASP A 78 -11.49 10.20 9.20
C ASP A 78 -11.36 8.81 9.83
N ASP A 79 -12.09 8.53 10.92
CA ASP A 79 -12.19 7.19 11.51
C ASP A 79 -12.84 6.20 10.55
N LEU A 80 -13.97 6.55 9.92
CA LEU A 80 -14.62 5.71 8.91
C LEU A 80 -13.72 5.46 7.70
N ARG A 81 -12.92 6.45 7.30
CA ARG A 81 -11.93 6.31 6.23
C ARG A 81 -10.80 5.38 6.63
N ALA A 82 -10.27 5.51 7.84
CA ALA A 82 -9.23 4.63 8.37
C ALA A 82 -9.73 3.19 8.45
N MET A 83 -10.94 2.98 8.97
CA MET A 83 -11.59 1.67 9.03
C MET A 83 -11.76 1.05 7.64
N ARG A 84 -12.23 1.81 6.64
CA ARG A 84 -12.34 1.33 5.25
C ARG A 84 -10.99 0.98 4.64
N VAL A 85 -9.95 1.77 4.90
CA VAL A 85 -8.60 1.47 4.42
C VAL A 85 -8.12 0.16 5.02
N ASN A 86 -8.37 -0.09 6.30
CA ASN A 86 -8.02 -1.36 6.94
C ASN A 86 -8.75 -2.53 6.27
N ILE A 87 -10.06 -2.45 6.07
CA ILE A 87 -10.84 -3.52 5.40
C ILE A 87 -10.29 -3.81 4.00
N VAL A 88 -9.99 -2.76 3.21
CA VAL A 88 -9.44 -2.93 1.86
C VAL A 88 -8.05 -3.56 1.90
N ARG A 89 -7.20 -3.17 2.86
CA ARG A 89 -5.85 -3.73 3.03
C ARG A 89 -5.87 -5.15 3.58
N SER A 90 -6.88 -5.53 4.34
CA SER A 90 -7.08 -6.91 4.80
C SER A 90 -7.60 -7.84 3.71
N ASN A 91 -7.94 -7.32 2.53
CA ASN A 91 -8.29 -8.16 1.38
C ASN A 91 -7.04 -8.91 0.87
N PRO A 92 -7.04 -10.26 0.84
CA PRO A 92 -5.88 -11.03 0.41
C PRO A 92 -5.39 -10.68 -1.00
N LYS A 93 -6.29 -10.30 -1.92
CA LYS A 93 -5.91 -9.84 -3.26
C LYS A 93 -5.18 -8.50 -3.24
N ALA A 94 -5.55 -7.60 -2.32
CA ALA A 94 -4.86 -6.33 -2.14
C ALA A 94 -3.48 -6.55 -1.53
N LEU A 95 -3.36 -7.43 -0.53
CA LEU A 95 -2.07 -7.81 0.04
C LEU A 95 -1.14 -8.42 -1.00
N LEU A 96 -1.63 -9.37 -1.81
CA LEU A 96 -0.83 -9.98 -2.88
C LEU A 96 -0.32 -8.93 -3.88
N LYS A 97 -1.17 -7.95 -4.24
CA LYS A 97 -0.78 -6.86 -5.12
C LYS A 97 0.30 -5.95 -4.49
N ASP A 98 0.16 -5.62 -3.21
CA ASP A 98 1.14 -4.80 -2.48
C ASP A 98 2.48 -5.53 -2.35
N VAL A 99 2.45 -6.83 -2.06
CA VAL A 99 3.64 -7.69 -2.00
C VAL A 99 4.33 -7.75 -3.36
N ASN A 100 3.60 -8.08 -4.43
CA ASN A 100 4.16 -8.11 -5.78
C ASN A 100 4.71 -6.76 -6.23
N SER A 101 4.02 -5.66 -5.88
CA SER A 101 4.52 -4.31 -6.16
C SER A 101 5.82 -4.00 -5.42
N THR A 102 5.97 -4.51 -4.20
CA THR A 102 7.18 -4.34 -3.39
C THR A 102 8.34 -5.12 -4.03
N PHE A 103 8.12 -6.38 -4.38
CA PHE A 103 9.12 -7.20 -5.10
C PHE A 103 9.53 -6.57 -6.43
N ASN A 104 8.57 -6.14 -7.26
CA ASN A 104 8.87 -5.44 -8.51
C ASN A 104 9.66 -4.14 -8.32
N THR A 105 9.53 -3.49 -7.15
CA THR A 105 10.31 -2.28 -6.83
C THR A 105 11.72 -2.66 -6.41
N MET A 106 11.86 -3.67 -5.56
CA MET A 106 13.16 -4.21 -5.14
C MET A 106 13.95 -4.73 -6.35
N GLU A 107 13.33 -5.49 -7.25
CA GLU A 107 13.98 -5.96 -8.49
C GLU A 107 14.53 -4.78 -9.30
N LYS A 108 13.74 -3.72 -9.50
CA LYS A 108 14.19 -2.51 -10.22
C LYS A 108 15.37 -1.83 -9.52
N GLU A 109 15.35 -1.73 -8.19
CA GLU A 109 16.45 -1.14 -7.42
C GLU A 109 17.73 -1.98 -7.54
N VAL A 110 17.62 -3.31 -7.52
CA VAL A 110 18.76 -4.22 -7.73
C VAL A 110 19.32 -4.10 -9.14
N PHE A 111 18.45 -4.08 -10.17
CA PHE A 111 18.89 -3.89 -11.57
C PHE A 111 19.55 -2.52 -11.81
N ILE A 112 19.07 -1.46 -11.16
CA ILE A 112 19.71 -0.14 -11.23
C ILE A 112 21.08 -0.17 -10.55
N SER A 113 21.20 -0.84 -9.39
CA SER A 113 22.47 -1.01 -8.68
C SER A 113 23.52 -1.74 -9.52
N GLU A 114 23.14 -2.84 -10.18
CA GLU A 114 24.02 -3.60 -11.09
C GLU A 114 24.44 -2.77 -12.31
N ALA A 115 23.52 -2.00 -12.90
CA ALA A 115 23.83 -1.13 -14.03
C ALA A 115 24.76 0.03 -13.64
N THR A 116 24.61 0.61 -12.45
CA THR A 116 25.52 1.66 -11.97
C THR A 116 26.90 1.13 -11.56
N CYS A 117 26.99 -0.09 -11.02
CA CYS A 117 28.27 -0.75 -10.80
C CYS A 117 28.99 -1.09 -12.11
N SER A 118 28.25 -1.37 -13.19
CA SER A 118 28.86 -1.65 -14.49
C SER A 118 29.39 -0.40 -15.21
N TRP A 119 28.82 0.79 -14.98
CA TRP A 119 29.27 2.04 -15.63
C TRP A 119 30.37 2.78 -14.87
N VAL A 120 30.46 2.63 -13.54
CA VAL A 120 31.58 3.18 -12.74
C VAL A 120 32.90 2.45 -13.03
N CYS A 121 32.87 1.25 -13.63
CA CYS A 121 34.08 0.54 -14.05
C CYS A 121 34.64 0.97 -15.42
N ILE A 122 34.00 1.88 -16.16
CA ILE A 122 34.43 2.22 -17.54
C ILE A 122 35.11 3.61 -17.63
N ILE A 123 34.96 4.49 -16.64
CA ILE A 123 35.55 5.84 -16.68
C ILE A 123 36.23 6.17 -15.34
N GLY A 124 37.50 5.83 -15.20
CA GLY A 124 38.30 6.25 -14.04
C GLY A 124 39.56 5.43 -13.79
N GLU A 125 40.60 5.73 -14.57
CA GLU A 125 42.03 5.65 -14.30
C GLU A 125 42.67 4.41 -13.63
N GLU A 126 43.68 3.92 -14.34
CA GLU A 126 44.69 2.94 -13.95
C GLU A 126 45.30 3.26 -12.59
N SER A 127 44.89 2.52 -11.55
CA SER A 127 45.81 2.21 -10.46
C SER A 127 45.53 0.81 -9.92
N SER A 128 46.58 0.01 -10.00
CA SER A 128 46.66 -1.41 -9.72
C SER A 128 45.95 -1.88 -8.44
N ARG A 129 45.34 -3.07 -8.53
CA ARG A 129 44.63 -3.90 -7.52
C ARG A 129 43.12 -3.62 -7.48
N SER A 130 42.21 -4.55 -7.69
CA SER A 130 42.25 -6.00 -7.67
C SER A 130 41.00 -6.49 -8.39
N ALA A 131 41.08 -7.63 -9.06
CA ALA A 131 39.99 -8.31 -9.72
C ALA A 131 38.65 -8.17 -8.97
N THR A 132 37.58 -7.90 -9.71
CA THR A 132 36.20 -8.22 -9.35
C THR A 132 36.15 -9.71 -9.00
N GLN A 133 36.48 -10.03 -7.74
CA GLN A 133 36.39 -11.37 -7.20
C GLN A 133 34.90 -11.70 -7.19
N ARG A 134 34.44 -12.37 -8.25
CA ARG A 134 33.13 -13.01 -8.27
C ARG A 134 33.06 -13.83 -6.99
N LEU A 135 32.18 -13.41 -6.08
CA LEU A 135 31.96 -14.15 -4.85
C LEU A 135 31.59 -15.59 -5.26
N PRO A 136 32.17 -16.62 -4.62
CA PRO A 136 31.76 -17.98 -4.88
C PRO A 136 30.25 -18.11 -4.67
N LEU A 137 29.59 -18.93 -5.49
CA LEU A 137 28.13 -19.06 -5.54
C LEU A 137 27.52 -19.28 -4.15
N SER A 138 28.19 -20.06 -3.30
CA SER A 138 27.79 -20.28 -1.91
C SER A 138 27.66 -19.00 -1.07
N LYS A 139 28.56 -18.01 -1.28
CA LYS A 139 28.50 -16.71 -0.60
C LYS A 139 27.38 -15.84 -1.16
N LEU A 140 27.11 -15.88 -2.46
CA LEU A 140 25.97 -15.18 -3.07
C LEU A 140 24.63 -15.73 -2.58
N VAL A 141 24.50 -17.05 -2.49
CA VAL A 141 23.32 -17.72 -1.93
C VAL A 141 23.15 -17.37 -0.45
N SER A 142 24.24 -17.41 0.33
CA SER A 142 24.22 -17.02 1.75
C SER A 142 23.78 -15.55 1.95
N LEU A 143 24.32 -14.63 1.13
CA LEU A 143 23.96 -13.22 1.17
C LEU A 143 22.48 -13.00 0.80
N SER A 144 21.99 -13.73 -0.20
CA SER A 144 20.59 -13.69 -0.61
C SER A 144 19.66 -14.17 0.51
N ARG A 145 19.99 -15.31 1.16
CA ARG A 145 19.26 -15.83 2.33
C ARG A 145 19.25 -14.82 3.50
N LYS A 146 20.35 -14.10 3.71
CA LYS A 146 20.41 -13.06 4.74
C LYS A 146 19.48 -11.90 4.41
N ASN A 147 19.55 -11.37 3.19
CA ASN A 147 18.72 -10.23 2.76
C ASN A 147 17.22 -10.55 2.84
N ILE A 148 16.81 -11.77 2.48
CA ILE A 148 15.41 -12.21 2.59
C ILE A 148 14.97 -12.28 4.07
N GLN A 149 15.82 -12.84 4.95
CA GLN A 149 15.52 -12.90 6.39
C GLN A 149 15.42 -11.50 7.00
N ASP A 150 16.32 -10.59 6.65
CA ASP A 150 16.29 -9.19 7.11
C ASP A 150 15.01 -8.48 6.62
N GLY A 151 14.58 -8.75 5.39
CA GLY A 151 13.31 -8.27 4.83
C GLY A 151 12.09 -8.79 5.60
N LEU A 152 12.06 -10.07 5.93
CA LEU A 152 11.00 -10.69 6.73
C LEU A 152 10.93 -10.08 8.14
N ASP A 153 12.09 -9.94 8.80
CA ASP A 153 12.18 -9.37 10.15
C ASP A 153 11.65 -7.93 10.17
N ASN A 154 11.98 -7.13 9.17
CA ASN A 154 11.45 -5.77 9.00
C ASN A 154 9.92 -5.73 8.86
N ILE A 155 9.34 -6.66 8.09
CA ILE A 155 7.88 -6.76 7.92
C ILE A 155 7.20 -7.16 9.24
N LEU A 156 7.77 -8.15 9.96
CA LEU A 156 7.23 -8.61 11.23
C LEU A 156 7.26 -7.53 12.31
N GLN A 157 8.37 -6.77 12.39
CA GLN A 157 8.49 -5.62 13.30
C GLN A 157 7.46 -4.54 12.98
N LYS A 158 7.32 -4.17 11.69
CA LYS A 158 6.38 -3.13 11.25
C LYS A 158 4.92 -3.44 11.60
N ASN A 159 4.56 -4.73 11.60
CA ASN A 159 3.19 -5.18 11.91
C ASN A 159 2.98 -5.54 13.40
N ARG A 160 3.98 -5.33 14.28
CA ARG A 160 3.92 -5.68 15.71
C ARG A 160 3.60 -7.15 15.97
N LEU A 161 3.96 -8.03 15.04
CA LEU A 161 3.76 -9.49 15.16
C LEU A 161 4.89 -10.18 15.94
N ALA A 162 5.87 -9.42 16.41
CA ALA A 162 7.12 -9.93 16.98
C ALA A 162 6.98 -10.26 18.48
N SER A 163 6.60 -11.50 18.80
CA SER A 163 6.94 -12.11 20.09
C SER A 163 7.96 -13.25 19.98
N LYS A 164 8.15 -13.81 18.76
CA LYS A 164 9.10 -14.90 18.52
C LYS A 164 9.92 -14.63 17.26
N LYS A 165 11.24 -14.90 17.33
CA LYS A 165 12.15 -14.81 16.19
C LYS A 165 11.84 -15.97 15.24
N ILE A 166 11.17 -15.66 14.13
CA ILE A 166 10.84 -16.65 13.09
C ILE A 166 12.03 -16.73 12.14
N LYS A 167 12.80 -17.82 12.23
CA LYS A 167 13.89 -18.12 11.30
C LYS A 167 13.33 -18.89 10.11
N MET A 168 13.59 -18.43 8.88
CA MET A 168 13.20 -19.18 7.69
C MET A 168 14.01 -20.47 7.58
N ASN A 169 13.31 -21.60 7.42
CA ASN A 169 13.94 -22.89 7.10
C ASN A 169 14.06 -23.03 5.58
N TYR A 170 15.22 -22.65 5.05
CA TYR A 170 15.49 -22.70 3.62
C TYR A 170 15.57 -24.13 3.06
N GLU A 171 16.05 -25.09 3.86
CA GLU A 171 16.12 -26.51 3.45
C GLU A 171 14.73 -27.07 3.16
N ASN A 172 13.74 -26.70 3.99
CA ASN A 172 12.36 -27.12 3.79
C ASN A 172 11.68 -26.38 2.62
N TYR A 173 12.09 -25.15 2.32
CA TYR A 173 11.54 -24.38 1.20
C TYR A 173 12.05 -24.91 -0.14
N GLU A 174 13.35 -25.21 -0.23
CA GLU A 174 13.96 -25.84 -1.39
C GLU A 174 13.34 -27.21 -1.66
N LYS A 175 13.17 -28.04 -0.62
CA LYS A 175 12.49 -29.34 -0.74
C LYS A 175 11.06 -29.21 -1.25
N ASN A 176 10.26 -28.28 -0.70
CA ASN A 176 8.89 -28.07 -1.15
C ASN A 176 8.81 -27.56 -2.60
N ILE A 177 9.75 -26.73 -3.05
CA ILE A 177 9.79 -26.29 -4.46
C ILE A 177 10.09 -27.47 -5.38
N VAL A 178 11.07 -28.31 -5.03
CA VAL A 178 11.43 -29.49 -5.80
C VAL A 178 10.27 -30.49 -5.85
N GLU A 179 9.58 -30.71 -4.73
CA GLU A 179 8.42 -31.61 -4.65
C GLU A 179 7.20 -31.08 -5.42
N VAL A 180 6.91 -29.78 -5.34
CA VAL A 180 5.70 -29.19 -5.96
C VAL A 180 5.89 -28.95 -7.46
N TYR A 181 7.07 -28.55 -7.89
CA TYR A 181 7.32 -28.18 -9.29
C TYR A 181 8.15 -29.22 -10.06
N ALA A 182 8.60 -30.30 -9.42
CA ALA A 182 9.45 -31.34 -10.00
C ALA A 182 10.72 -30.80 -10.68
N VAL A 183 11.15 -29.58 -10.34
CA VAL A 183 12.39 -28.98 -10.84
C VAL A 183 13.51 -29.44 -9.92
N ALA A 184 14.26 -30.45 -10.34
CA ALA A 184 15.52 -30.79 -9.68
C ALA A 184 16.49 -29.61 -9.85
N ILE A 185 16.85 -28.96 -8.74
CA ILE A 185 17.93 -27.98 -8.73
C ILE A 185 19.23 -28.77 -8.75
N ASN A 186 19.69 -29.15 -9.95
CA ASN A 186 21.01 -29.75 -10.11
C ASN A 186 22.06 -28.66 -9.86
N GLY A 187 22.85 -28.84 -8.79
CA GLY A 187 23.97 -27.99 -8.42
C GLY A 187 25.18 -28.15 -9.32
#